data_AF-A0A1M3FWU6-F1
#
_entry.id   AF-A0A1M3FWU6-F1
#
_cell.length_a   1.000
_cell.length_b   1.000
_cell.length_c   1.000
_cell.angle_alpha   90.00
_cell.angle_beta   90.00
_cell.angle_gamma   90.00
#
_symmetry.space_group_name_H-M   'P 1'
#
loop_
_entity.id
_entity.type
_entity.pdbx_description
1 polymer ?
#
loop_
_entity_poly.entity_id
_entity_poly.type
_entity_poly.pdbx_seq_one_letter_code
_entity_poly.pdbx_strand_id
1 'polypeptide(L)'
;MLTPAIKSKVNDLWNKFWSGGISNPLNAIEQITYLLFMKQLDENDVSQRRKSDFKGEKYKSVFDGVYYPPGVERIKENAIKKNDLRWSNVNRGPSDDIFRKMQTQVFPFIRDLGETDSSFAKHMANAVFLIPKASLLKEAMDTIDELYKQIKTEDRFIDTQGDVYEYLLSQLSQAGKNGQFRTPTHIIELLVELVEPKLGNRIADPACGTAGFLLAALKYIITQFTSDTYISKDDNGFMRGSMADKLVSTAAKEQLQKDTFYGFDIDPTMIRLGLMNLMMHGIENPKIDYSDTLSKHYNEDGHYHVVLANPPFTGSLDKGEINPTFTLDTRKTELLFIERIYKMLRKGGTAGVIVPQGVLFGSGKAFVEARKILVEQCELKAVITMPSGVFKPYAGVATAILIFTKAGATENVWFYEMKNDGRSLDDKRNELFKSNGERDYGDLQNIINEFKKKKKNTDRIQQHFIIPKTEIVENDYDLSLSKYKEEVYEEVKYDKPKDILTRLSNIENEIVKGIEELKEMF
;
A
#
# COMPACT_ATOMS: atom_id res chain seq x y z
N MET A 1 -11.77 4.03 10.82
CA MET A 1 -10.63 3.95 11.78
C MET A 1 -10.89 2.80 12.73
N LEU A 2 -9.87 1.98 13.01
CA LEU A 2 -10.00 0.91 13.99
C LEU A 2 -9.99 1.46 15.43
N THR A 3 -10.85 0.92 16.29
CA THR A 3 -10.85 1.28 17.71
C THR A 3 -9.57 0.80 18.41
N PRO A 4 -9.14 1.47 19.50
CA PRO A 4 -7.98 1.02 20.29
C PRO A 4 -8.11 -0.42 20.79
N ALA A 5 -9.33 -0.86 21.11
CA ALA A 5 -9.62 -2.22 21.53
C ALA A 5 -9.31 -3.24 20.42
N ILE A 6 -9.73 -2.96 19.19
CA ILE A 6 -9.45 -3.80 18.02
C ILE A 6 -7.93 -3.82 17.74
N LYS A 7 -7.27 -2.66 17.73
CA LYS A 7 -5.80 -2.56 17.54
C LYS A 7 -5.04 -3.39 18.58
N SER A 8 -5.45 -3.34 19.85
CA SER A 8 -4.86 -4.15 20.92
C SER A 8 -5.00 -5.65 20.64
N LYS A 9 -6.17 -6.12 20.21
CA LYS A 9 -6.40 -7.54 19.91
C LYS A 9 -5.56 -8.04 18.72
N VAL A 10 -5.37 -7.20 17.70
CA VAL A 10 -4.46 -7.53 16.59
C VAL A 10 -3.01 -7.62 17.06
N ASN A 11 -2.57 -6.70 17.92
CA ASN A 11 -1.23 -6.74 18.52
C ASN A 11 -1.04 -8.01 19.39
N ASP A 12 -2.05 -8.38 20.18
CA ASP A 12 -2.03 -9.61 20.98
C ASP A 12 -1.88 -10.85 20.10
N LEU A 13 -2.64 -10.93 19.01
CA LEU A 13 -2.56 -12.02 18.04
C LEU A 13 -1.16 -12.12 17.40
N TRP A 14 -0.61 -10.99 16.97
CA TRP A 14 0.76 -10.91 16.45
C TRP A 14 1.80 -11.40 17.47
N ASN A 15 1.73 -10.92 18.71
CA ASN A 15 2.67 -11.28 19.77
C ASN A 15 2.59 -12.77 20.14
N LYS A 16 1.40 -13.38 20.08
CA LYS A 16 1.23 -14.84 20.29
C LYS A 16 1.96 -15.64 19.23
N PHE A 17 1.87 -15.27 17.96
CA PHE A 17 2.59 -15.98 16.89
C PHE A 17 4.11 -15.81 17.02
N TRP A 18 4.55 -14.59 17.34
CA TRP A 18 5.96 -14.27 17.54
C TRP A 18 6.58 -15.08 18.70
N SER A 19 5.91 -15.10 19.86
CA SER A 19 6.36 -15.85 21.04
C SER A 19 6.09 -17.36 20.93
N GLY A 20 5.12 -17.76 20.12
CA GLY A 20 4.66 -19.14 19.94
C GLY A 20 5.55 -20.04 19.07
N GLY A 21 6.68 -19.52 18.58
CA GLY A 21 7.70 -20.29 17.87
C GLY A 21 7.80 -20.03 16.36
N ILE A 22 7.08 -19.04 15.82
CA ILE A 22 7.23 -18.61 14.43
C ILE A 22 8.13 -17.38 14.38
N SER A 23 9.44 -17.61 14.22
CA SER A 23 10.48 -16.58 14.27
C SER A 23 10.57 -15.72 13.00
N ASN A 24 10.01 -16.17 11.87
CA ASN A 24 9.94 -15.38 10.64
C ASN A 24 8.64 -14.56 10.62
N PRO A 25 8.71 -13.20 10.60
CA PRO A 25 7.54 -12.33 10.59
C PRO A 25 6.57 -12.61 9.42
N LEU A 26 7.10 -12.95 8.24
CA LEU A 26 6.28 -13.25 7.06
C LEU A 26 5.47 -14.52 7.25
N ASN A 27 6.10 -15.58 7.75
CA ASN A 27 5.39 -16.82 8.06
C ASN A 27 4.31 -16.57 9.11
N ALA A 28 4.60 -15.78 10.16
CA ALA A 28 3.61 -15.46 11.19
C ALA A 28 2.37 -14.79 10.59
N ILE A 29 2.56 -13.75 9.77
CA ILE A 29 1.43 -13.05 9.16
C ILE A 29 0.72 -13.87 8.11
N GLU A 30 1.43 -14.69 7.35
CA GLU A 30 0.80 -15.60 6.41
C GLU A 30 -0.13 -16.60 7.13
N GLN A 31 0.33 -17.20 8.23
CA GLN A 31 -0.50 -18.10 9.04
C GLN A 31 -1.69 -17.38 9.69
N ILE A 32 -1.49 -16.17 10.22
CA ILE A 32 -2.61 -15.37 10.75
C ILE A 32 -3.61 -15.04 9.63
N THR A 33 -3.12 -14.71 8.43
CA THR A 33 -3.94 -14.41 7.25
C THR A 33 -4.83 -15.60 6.91
N TYR A 34 -4.27 -16.83 6.89
CA TYR A 34 -5.05 -18.03 6.62
C TYR A 34 -6.19 -18.23 7.63
N LEU A 35 -5.91 -18.02 8.93
CA LEU A 35 -6.93 -18.13 9.97
C LEU A 35 -8.01 -17.05 9.84
N LEU A 36 -7.62 -15.80 9.60
CA LEU A 36 -8.57 -14.72 9.33
C LEU A 36 -9.43 -15.03 8.11
N PHE A 37 -8.84 -15.59 7.05
CA PHE A 37 -9.55 -15.93 5.82
C PHE A 37 -10.57 -17.05 6.04
N MET A 38 -10.19 -18.10 6.77
CA MET A 38 -11.11 -19.17 7.17
C MET A 38 -12.30 -18.64 7.98
N LYS A 39 -12.02 -17.76 8.95
CA LYS A 39 -13.06 -17.11 9.75
C LYS A 39 -13.98 -16.27 8.86
N GLN A 40 -13.39 -15.47 7.98
CA GLN A 40 -14.11 -14.58 7.08
C GLN A 40 -15.01 -15.35 6.11
N LEU A 41 -14.51 -16.46 5.57
CA LEU A 41 -15.26 -17.32 4.67
C LEU A 41 -16.54 -17.86 5.33
N ASP A 42 -16.44 -18.32 6.58
CA ASP A 42 -17.60 -18.81 7.34
C ASP A 42 -18.62 -17.68 7.60
N GLU A 43 -18.15 -16.50 8.04
CA GLU A 43 -19.01 -15.35 8.32
C GLU A 43 -19.70 -14.81 7.05
N ASN A 44 -18.97 -14.73 5.93
CA ASN A 44 -19.52 -14.31 4.65
C ASN A 44 -20.55 -15.30 4.12
N ASP A 45 -20.28 -16.60 4.20
CA ASP A 45 -21.23 -17.63 3.78
C ASP A 45 -22.54 -17.57 4.60
N VAL A 46 -22.45 -17.40 5.92
CA VAL A 46 -23.62 -17.22 6.79
C VAL A 46 -24.39 -15.95 6.42
N SER A 47 -23.68 -14.83 6.18
CA SER A 47 -24.29 -13.56 5.78
C SER A 47 -25.00 -13.65 4.42
N GLN A 48 -24.36 -14.28 3.43
CA GLN A 48 -24.91 -14.44 2.09
C GLN A 48 -26.11 -15.40 2.06
N ARG A 49 -26.07 -16.51 2.83
CA ARG A 49 -27.24 -17.38 3.04
C ARG A 49 -28.43 -16.59 3.57
N ARG A 50 -28.25 -15.84 4.67
CA ARG A 50 -29.33 -15.02 5.28
C ARG A 50 -29.90 -13.97 4.32
N LYS A 51 -29.03 -13.27 3.57
CA LYS A 51 -29.46 -12.28 2.56
C LYS A 51 -30.27 -12.92 1.44
N SER A 52 -29.87 -14.11 1.00
CA SER A 52 -30.54 -14.82 -0.09
C SER A 52 -31.87 -15.40 0.37
N ASP A 53 -31.93 -15.97 1.57
CA ASP A 53 -33.17 -16.43 2.20
C ASP A 53 -34.19 -15.28 2.33
N PHE A 54 -33.73 -14.09 2.76
CA PHE A 54 -34.57 -12.90 2.86
C PHE A 54 -35.10 -12.42 1.50
N LYS A 55 -34.30 -12.53 0.44
CA LYS A 55 -34.68 -12.14 -0.92
C LYS A 55 -35.44 -13.23 -1.69
N GLY A 56 -35.51 -14.45 -1.16
CA GLY A 56 -36.00 -15.61 -1.90
C GLY A 56 -35.09 -16.04 -3.06
N GLU A 57 -33.81 -15.67 -3.04
CA GLU A 57 -32.82 -16.01 -4.06
C GLU A 57 -32.11 -17.34 -3.71
N LYS A 58 -31.68 -18.09 -4.74
CA LYS A 58 -30.88 -19.31 -4.52
C LYS A 58 -29.43 -18.94 -4.25
N TYR A 59 -28.89 -19.37 -3.11
CA TYR A 59 -27.47 -19.27 -2.78
C TYR A 59 -26.83 -20.65 -2.71
N LYS A 60 -25.70 -20.81 -3.39
CA LYS A 60 -24.88 -22.02 -3.31
C LYS A 60 -23.73 -21.76 -2.35
N SER A 61 -23.74 -22.43 -1.21
CA SER A 61 -22.68 -22.24 -0.23
C SER A 61 -21.42 -23.00 -0.59
N VAL A 62 -20.28 -22.42 -0.23
CA VAL A 62 -18.97 -23.09 -0.36
C VAL A 62 -18.85 -24.33 0.53
N PHE A 63 -19.67 -24.40 1.60
CA PHE A 63 -19.71 -25.49 2.55
C PHE A 63 -20.80 -26.54 2.28
N ASP A 64 -21.48 -26.47 1.14
CA ASP A 64 -22.45 -27.50 0.73
C ASP A 64 -21.76 -28.71 0.09
N GLY A 65 -22.22 -29.91 0.44
CA GLY A 65 -21.74 -31.18 -0.12
C GLY A 65 -20.59 -31.81 0.67
N VAL A 66 -19.78 -32.62 -0.03
CA VAL A 66 -18.65 -33.36 0.54
C VAL A 66 -17.32 -32.91 -0.06
N TYR A 67 -16.26 -33.08 0.71
CA TYR A 67 -14.88 -32.81 0.33
C TYR A 67 -14.04 -34.06 0.54
N TYR A 68 -13.12 -34.29 -0.39
CA TYR A 68 -12.16 -35.38 -0.36
C TYR A 68 -10.78 -34.75 -0.31
N PRO A 69 -10.04 -34.90 0.80
CA PRO A 69 -8.68 -34.40 0.88
C PRO A 69 -7.78 -34.92 -0.26
N PRO A 70 -6.74 -34.18 -0.65
CA PRO A 70 -5.78 -34.64 -1.63
C PRO A 70 -5.12 -35.96 -1.19
N GLY A 71 -5.00 -36.91 -2.11
CA GLY A 71 -4.35 -38.20 -1.86
C GLY A 71 -5.23 -39.28 -1.22
N VAL A 72 -6.54 -39.03 -0.99
CA VAL A 72 -7.48 -40.08 -0.56
C VAL A 72 -8.36 -40.57 -1.70
N GLU A 73 -8.72 -41.86 -1.68
CA GLU A 73 -9.67 -42.43 -2.62
C GLU A 73 -11.06 -41.81 -2.43
N ARG A 74 -11.75 -41.53 -3.53
CA ARG A 74 -13.09 -40.92 -3.55
C ARG A 74 -14.21 -41.92 -3.25
N ILE A 75 -14.10 -42.58 -2.09
CA ILE A 75 -15.09 -43.52 -1.54
C ILE A 75 -15.88 -42.87 -0.40
N LYS A 76 -17.10 -43.34 -0.13
CA LYS A 76 -18.04 -42.71 0.82
C LYS A 76 -17.46 -42.54 2.22
N GLU A 77 -16.60 -43.47 2.64
CA GLU A 77 -15.93 -43.53 3.93
C GLU A 77 -14.91 -42.41 4.13
N ASN A 78 -14.30 -41.93 3.03
CA ASN A 78 -13.33 -40.84 3.03
C ASN A 78 -13.99 -39.46 2.79
N ALA A 79 -15.31 -39.42 2.59
CA ALA A 79 -16.03 -38.19 2.31
C ALA A 79 -16.22 -37.37 3.59
N ILE A 80 -15.66 -36.15 3.63
CA ILE A 80 -15.86 -35.23 4.74
C ILE A 80 -17.00 -34.28 4.38
N LYS A 81 -18.00 -34.12 5.26
CA LYS A 81 -19.03 -33.10 5.03
C LYS A 81 -18.39 -31.72 5.11
N LYS A 82 -18.52 -30.90 4.06
CA LYS A 82 -17.91 -29.57 4.04
C LYS A 82 -18.40 -28.67 5.18
N ASN A 83 -19.64 -28.87 5.63
CA ASN A 83 -20.16 -28.17 6.80
C ASN A 83 -19.33 -28.40 8.06
N ASP A 84 -18.71 -29.57 8.23
CA ASP A 84 -17.86 -29.89 9.39
C ASP A 84 -16.50 -29.16 9.34
N LEU A 85 -16.14 -28.61 8.18
CA LEU A 85 -14.90 -27.83 7.95
C LEU A 85 -15.07 -26.34 8.26
N ARG A 86 -16.28 -25.89 8.57
CA ARG A 86 -16.54 -24.50 8.96
C ARG A 86 -15.74 -24.12 10.20
N TRP A 87 -15.25 -22.88 10.23
CA TRP A 87 -14.59 -22.31 11.40
C TRP A 87 -15.41 -22.53 12.68
N SER A 88 -16.70 -22.19 12.63
CA SER A 88 -17.63 -22.30 13.75
C SER A 88 -17.86 -23.72 14.28
N ASN A 89 -17.61 -24.75 13.46
CA ASN A 89 -17.75 -26.16 13.84
C ASN A 89 -16.42 -26.75 14.30
N VAL A 90 -15.32 -26.37 13.65
CA VAL A 90 -13.97 -26.82 14.02
C VAL A 90 -13.57 -26.25 15.38
N ASN A 91 -13.85 -24.97 15.69
CA ASN A 91 -13.39 -24.31 16.92
C ASN A 91 -14.09 -24.77 18.22
N ARG A 92 -14.79 -25.92 18.25
CA ARG A 92 -15.54 -26.42 19.43
C ARG A 92 -14.88 -27.62 20.13
N GLY A 93 -13.84 -28.21 19.55
CA GLY A 93 -13.20 -29.42 20.07
C GLY A 93 -12.00 -29.16 21.00
N PRO A 94 -11.39 -30.23 21.54
CA PRO A 94 -10.08 -30.17 22.20
C PRO A 94 -8.99 -29.66 21.24
N SER A 95 -7.97 -28.99 21.77
CA SER A 95 -6.90 -28.36 20.96
C SER A 95 -6.22 -29.32 19.98
N ASP A 96 -5.97 -30.56 20.39
CA ASP A 96 -5.27 -31.55 19.55
C ASP A 96 -6.15 -32.05 18.40
N ASP A 97 -7.46 -32.15 18.62
CA ASP A 97 -8.42 -32.49 17.56
C ASP A 97 -8.56 -31.34 16.57
N ILE A 98 -8.64 -30.10 17.06
CA ILE A 98 -8.65 -28.89 16.24
C ILE A 98 -7.40 -28.83 15.38
N PHE A 99 -6.22 -29.01 15.97
CA PHE A 99 -4.95 -28.97 15.27
C PHE A 99 -4.89 -30.03 14.16
N ARG A 100 -5.24 -31.28 14.48
CA ARG A 100 -5.27 -32.37 13.50
C ARG A 100 -6.23 -32.07 12.35
N LYS A 101 -7.46 -31.64 12.64
CA LYS A 101 -8.46 -31.30 11.62
C LYS A 101 -8.03 -30.09 10.78
N MET A 102 -7.45 -29.08 11.42
CA MET A 102 -6.97 -27.88 10.74
C MET A 102 -5.90 -28.24 9.70
N GLN A 103 -4.90 -29.03 10.11
CA GLN A 103 -3.79 -29.42 9.25
C GLN A 103 -4.21 -30.41 8.14
N THR A 104 -5.07 -31.39 8.45
CA THR A 104 -5.35 -32.51 7.54
C THR A 104 -6.62 -32.35 6.70
N GLN A 105 -7.53 -31.44 7.08
CA GLN A 105 -8.84 -31.32 6.45
C GLN A 105 -9.16 -29.87 6.04
N VAL A 106 -9.15 -28.94 7.01
CA VAL A 106 -9.59 -27.56 6.79
C VAL A 106 -8.62 -26.80 5.89
N PHE A 107 -7.32 -26.81 6.21
CA PHE A 107 -6.33 -26.09 5.41
C PHE A 107 -6.23 -26.62 3.97
N PRO A 108 -6.20 -27.95 3.72
CA PRO A 108 -6.35 -28.49 2.36
C PRO A 108 -7.64 -28.02 1.67
N PHE A 109 -8.77 -28.00 2.38
CA PHE A 109 -10.03 -27.53 1.80
C PHE A 109 -9.95 -26.06 1.36
N ILE A 110 -9.36 -25.18 2.17
CA ILE A 110 -9.16 -23.77 1.81
C ILE A 110 -8.26 -23.62 0.59
N ARG A 111 -7.20 -24.43 0.52
CA ARG A 111 -6.27 -24.43 -0.59
C ARG A 111 -6.93 -24.76 -1.93
N ASP A 112 -7.90 -25.66 -1.89
CA ASP A 112 -8.64 -26.14 -3.05
C ASP A 112 -9.91 -25.30 -3.34
N LEU A 113 -10.07 -24.14 -2.68
CA LEU A 113 -11.15 -23.20 -2.98
C LEU A 113 -10.89 -22.43 -4.27
N GLY A 114 -11.98 -22.03 -4.91
CA GLY A 114 -11.97 -21.30 -6.18
C GLY A 114 -12.21 -22.19 -7.39
N GLU A 115 -12.40 -21.58 -8.55
CA GLU A 115 -12.41 -22.30 -9.82
C GLU A 115 -10.99 -22.79 -10.12
N THR A 116 -10.85 -23.94 -10.79
CA THR A 116 -9.57 -24.61 -11.04
C THR A 116 -8.54 -23.72 -11.76
N ASP A 117 -9.00 -22.68 -12.47
CA ASP A 117 -8.16 -21.73 -13.20
C ASP A 117 -8.10 -20.33 -12.55
N SER A 118 -8.65 -20.16 -11.34
CA SER A 118 -8.60 -18.89 -10.62
C SER A 118 -7.20 -18.59 -10.08
N SER A 119 -6.82 -17.31 -10.02
CA SER A 119 -5.52 -16.92 -9.48
C SER A 119 -5.34 -17.35 -8.01
N PHE A 120 -6.43 -17.29 -7.24
CA PHE A 120 -6.44 -17.78 -5.86
C PHE A 120 -6.04 -19.26 -5.76
N ALA A 121 -6.70 -20.14 -6.51
CA ALA A 121 -6.40 -21.58 -6.49
C ALA A 121 -4.95 -21.86 -6.90
N LYS A 122 -4.45 -21.19 -7.94
CA LYS A 122 -3.07 -21.31 -8.42
C LYS A 122 -2.05 -20.99 -7.33
N HIS A 123 -2.21 -19.87 -6.63
CA HIS A 123 -1.21 -19.39 -5.66
C HIS A 123 -1.34 -20.01 -4.28
N MET A 124 -2.55 -20.48 -3.93
CA MET A 124 -2.78 -21.22 -2.71
C MET A 124 -2.28 -22.66 -2.79
N ALA A 125 -2.19 -23.28 -3.97
CA ALA A 125 -1.80 -24.68 -4.16
C ALA A 125 -0.51 -25.11 -3.42
N ASN A 126 0.44 -24.20 -3.23
CA ASN A 126 1.70 -24.44 -2.52
C ASN A 126 1.77 -23.82 -1.12
N ALA A 127 0.65 -23.29 -0.61
CA ALA A 127 0.55 -22.78 0.75
C ALA A 127 0.78 -23.92 1.76
N VAL A 128 1.46 -23.60 2.87
CA VAL A 128 1.82 -24.57 3.91
C VAL A 128 1.28 -24.11 5.25
N PHE A 129 0.75 -25.06 6.02
CA PHE A 129 0.37 -24.85 7.41
C PHE A 129 1.61 -25.00 8.31
N LEU A 130 2.01 -23.93 8.99
CA LEU A 130 3.26 -23.82 9.73
C LEU A 130 3.08 -23.60 11.24
N ILE A 131 1.85 -23.62 11.76
CA ILE A 131 1.61 -23.43 13.18
C ILE A 131 2.15 -24.66 13.95
N PRO A 132 3.10 -24.49 14.88
CA PRO A 132 3.84 -25.62 15.45
C PRO A 132 3.13 -26.35 16.59
N LYS A 133 2.12 -25.73 17.23
CA LYS A 133 1.51 -26.24 18.47
C LYS A 133 -0.01 -26.07 18.46
N ALA A 134 -0.71 -27.06 19.01
CA ALA A 134 -2.17 -27.06 19.18
C ALA A 134 -2.67 -25.93 20.08
N SER A 135 -1.94 -25.61 21.16
CA SER A 135 -2.29 -24.51 22.07
C SER A 135 -2.24 -23.15 21.37
N LEU A 136 -1.18 -22.88 20.61
CA LEU A 136 -1.03 -21.64 19.84
C LEU A 136 -2.17 -21.47 18.83
N LEU A 137 -2.50 -22.54 18.09
CA LEU A 137 -3.63 -22.51 17.16
C LEU A 137 -4.93 -22.15 17.90
N LYS A 138 -5.22 -22.83 19.02
CA LYS A 138 -6.46 -22.58 19.77
C LYS A 138 -6.54 -21.15 20.31
N GLU A 139 -5.46 -20.67 20.93
CA GLU A 139 -5.40 -19.30 21.44
C GLU A 139 -5.56 -18.25 20.33
N ALA A 140 -4.98 -18.51 19.15
CA ALA A 140 -5.14 -17.65 17.98
C ALA A 140 -6.59 -17.63 17.49
N MET A 141 -7.22 -18.81 17.36
CA MET A 141 -8.62 -18.93 16.95
C MET A 141 -9.57 -18.22 17.93
N ASP A 142 -9.34 -18.36 19.24
CA ASP A 142 -10.14 -17.67 20.25
C ASP A 142 -9.98 -16.15 20.19
N THR A 143 -8.74 -15.68 19.98
CA THR A 143 -8.46 -14.24 19.80
C THR A 143 -9.17 -13.70 18.56
N ILE A 144 -9.18 -14.46 17.47
CA ILE A 144 -9.90 -14.10 16.23
C ILE A 144 -11.41 -14.09 16.46
N ASP A 145 -11.97 -15.04 17.19
CA ASP A 145 -13.41 -15.04 17.52
C ASP A 145 -13.79 -13.83 18.39
N GLU A 146 -12.96 -13.46 19.37
CA GLU A 146 -13.15 -12.24 20.16
C GLU A 146 -13.05 -10.97 19.31
N LEU A 147 -12.06 -10.91 18.43
CA LEU A 147 -11.88 -9.82 17.48
C LEU A 147 -13.12 -9.65 16.60
N TYR A 148 -13.65 -10.74 16.03
CA TYR A 148 -14.86 -10.70 15.20
C TYR A 148 -16.11 -10.31 16.00
N LYS A 149 -16.20 -10.65 17.30
CA LYS A 149 -17.29 -10.15 18.15
C LYS A 149 -17.25 -8.63 18.28
N GLN A 150 -16.06 -8.03 18.43
CA GLN A 150 -15.90 -6.57 18.47
C GLN A 150 -16.20 -5.93 17.11
N ILE A 151 -15.73 -6.53 16.01
CA ILE A 151 -16.03 -6.00 14.67
C ILE A 151 -17.54 -6.04 14.39
N LYS A 152 -18.26 -7.07 14.85
CA LYS A 152 -19.74 -7.17 14.68
C LYS A 152 -20.52 -6.08 15.42
N THR A 153 -19.94 -5.43 16.43
CA THR A 153 -20.59 -4.31 17.10
C THR A 153 -20.42 -2.99 16.35
N GLU A 154 -19.54 -2.94 15.36
CA GLU A 154 -19.37 -1.79 14.48
C GLU A 154 -20.43 -1.81 13.37
N ASP A 155 -21.00 -0.65 13.06
CA ASP A 155 -21.98 -0.50 11.97
C ASP A 155 -21.40 -0.86 10.59
N ARG A 156 -20.07 -0.90 10.47
CA ARG A 156 -19.30 -1.07 9.21
C ARG A 156 -18.48 -2.37 9.19
N PHE A 157 -19.11 -3.49 9.53
CA PHE A 157 -18.46 -4.81 9.68
C PHE A 157 -17.43 -5.17 8.60
N ILE A 158 -17.78 -5.12 7.30
CA ILE A 158 -16.87 -5.54 6.20
C ILE A 158 -15.65 -4.62 6.08
N ASP A 159 -15.86 -3.31 6.20
CA ASP A 159 -14.79 -2.30 6.13
C ASP A 159 -13.81 -2.46 7.31
N THR A 160 -14.35 -2.67 8.51
CA THR A 160 -13.54 -2.90 9.72
C THR A 160 -12.70 -4.17 9.62
N GLN A 161 -13.18 -5.23 8.96
CA GLN A 161 -12.40 -6.46 8.76
C GLN A 161 -11.20 -6.25 7.83
N GLY A 162 -11.42 -5.56 6.71
CA GLY A 162 -10.35 -5.19 5.80
C GLY A 162 -9.30 -4.30 6.48
N ASP A 163 -9.77 -3.29 7.23
CA ASP A 163 -8.89 -2.41 8.00
C ASP A 163 -8.08 -3.17 9.07
N VAL A 164 -8.67 -4.17 9.72
CA VAL A 164 -7.96 -5.07 10.66
C VAL A 164 -6.82 -5.80 9.95
N TYR A 165 -7.06 -6.28 8.73
CA TYR A 165 -6.05 -6.95 7.94
C TYR A 165 -4.92 -5.99 7.52
N GLU A 166 -5.26 -4.77 7.08
CA GLU A 166 -4.26 -3.75 6.75
C GLU A 166 -3.42 -3.33 7.96
N TYR A 167 -4.05 -3.22 9.13
CA TYR A 167 -3.36 -2.95 10.38
C TYR A 167 -2.44 -4.11 10.78
N LEU A 168 -2.86 -5.36 10.59
CA LEU A 168 -1.99 -6.52 10.78
C LEU A 168 -0.79 -6.46 9.82
N LEU A 169 -1.00 -6.19 8.53
CA LEU A 169 0.10 -6.01 7.57
C LEU A 169 1.05 -4.87 7.96
N SER A 170 0.55 -3.82 8.63
CA SER A 170 1.39 -2.75 9.17
C SER A 170 2.31 -3.20 10.32
N GLN A 171 2.05 -4.36 10.96
CA GLN A 171 2.95 -4.94 11.95
C GLN A 171 4.17 -5.62 11.30
N LEU A 172 4.05 -6.20 10.09
CA LEU A 172 5.23 -6.67 9.31
C LEU A 172 6.25 -5.55 9.16
N SER A 173 5.70 -4.39 8.85
CA SER A 173 6.39 -3.15 8.61
C SER A 173 7.28 -2.74 9.81
N GLN A 174 6.77 -2.85 11.04
CA GLN A 174 7.53 -2.54 12.26
C GLN A 174 8.62 -3.57 12.59
N ALA A 175 8.50 -4.81 12.10
CA ALA A 175 9.45 -5.88 12.40
C ALA A 175 10.80 -5.73 11.67
N GLY A 176 10.93 -4.82 10.69
CA GLY A 176 12.19 -4.30 10.15
C GLY A 176 13.18 -5.30 9.54
N LYS A 177 12.84 -6.58 9.38
CA LYS A 177 13.84 -7.66 9.23
C LYS A 177 14.02 -8.26 7.84
N ASN A 178 13.16 -7.97 6.86
CA ASN A 178 13.14 -8.76 5.62
C ASN A 178 13.44 -8.00 4.32
N GLY A 179 13.91 -6.74 4.38
CA GLY A 179 14.32 -5.99 3.17
C GLY A 179 13.22 -5.76 2.13
N GLN A 180 11.96 -6.07 2.47
CA GLN A 180 10.79 -5.87 1.61
C GLN A 180 10.24 -4.46 1.85
N PHE A 181 10.30 -3.64 0.81
CA PHE A 181 9.88 -2.24 0.84
C PHE A 181 8.35 -2.16 0.78
N ARG A 182 7.70 -1.77 1.89
CA ARG A 182 6.28 -1.42 1.86
C ARG A 182 6.13 0.09 1.64
N THR A 183 5.24 0.48 0.73
CA THR A 183 4.85 1.88 0.57
C THR A 183 3.98 2.30 1.76
N PRO A 184 4.29 3.42 2.43
CA PRO A 184 3.42 3.94 3.48
C PRO A 184 2.02 4.27 2.96
N THR A 185 0.98 3.94 3.73
CA THR A 185 -0.43 4.01 3.30
C THR A 185 -0.86 5.41 2.88
N HIS A 186 -0.42 6.44 3.59
CA HIS A 186 -0.71 7.84 3.25
C HIS A 186 -0.08 8.31 1.93
N ILE A 187 1.07 7.74 1.56
CA ILE A 187 1.72 8.01 0.25
C ILE A 187 0.99 7.25 -0.87
N ILE A 188 0.54 6.03 -0.60
CA ILE A 188 -0.33 5.27 -1.51
C ILE A 188 -1.59 6.10 -1.82
N GLU A 189 -2.27 6.57 -0.78
CA GLU A 189 -3.50 7.36 -0.89
C GLU A 189 -3.27 8.69 -1.62
N LEU A 190 -2.18 9.40 -1.30
CA LEU A 190 -1.78 10.60 -2.04
C LEU A 190 -1.66 10.32 -3.54
N LEU A 191 -0.96 9.25 -3.92
CA LEU A 191 -0.76 8.91 -5.33
C LEU A 191 -2.08 8.59 -6.03
N VAL A 192 -2.96 7.84 -5.37
CA VAL A 192 -4.29 7.49 -5.90
C VAL A 192 -5.16 8.74 -6.08
N GLU A 193 -5.13 9.68 -5.12
CA GLU A 193 -5.86 10.95 -5.19
C GLU A 193 -5.38 11.86 -6.32
N LEU A 194 -4.09 11.77 -6.69
CA LEU A 194 -3.51 12.52 -7.81
C LEU A 194 -3.86 11.90 -9.17
N VAL A 195 -3.97 10.58 -9.23
CA VAL A 195 -4.26 9.84 -10.48
C VAL A 195 -5.76 9.74 -10.76
N GLU A 196 -6.61 9.77 -9.72
CA GLU A 196 -8.07 9.75 -9.79
C GLU A 196 -8.65 8.56 -10.61
N PRO A 197 -8.36 7.30 -10.21
CA PRO A 197 -8.88 6.13 -10.91
C PRO A 197 -10.41 6.09 -10.91
N LYS A 198 -11.00 5.64 -12.02
CA LYS A 198 -12.45 5.61 -12.22
C LYS A 198 -12.98 4.20 -12.37
N LEU A 199 -14.25 4.01 -12.01
CA LEU A 199 -14.96 2.79 -12.34
C LEU A 199 -14.86 2.48 -13.84
N GLY A 200 -14.57 1.22 -14.15
CA GLY A 200 -14.34 0.72 -15.50
C GLY A 200 -12.93 0.95 -16.05
N ASN A 201 -12.03 1.57 -15.29
CA ASN A 201 -10.61 1.53 -15.59
C ASN A 201 -10.05 0.14 -15.29
N ARG A 202 -9.17 -0.35 -16.17
CA ARG A 202 -8.22 -1.43 -15.84
C ARG A 202 -7.02 -0.80 -15.16
N ILE A 203 -6.81 -1.15 -13.90
CA ILE A 203 -5.80 -0.60 -12.99
C ILE A 203 -4.77 -1.68 -12.72
N ALA A 204 -3.50 -1.40 -13.03
CA ALA A 204 -2.41 -2.33 -12.80
C ALA A 204 -1.35 -1.83 -11.82
N ASP A 205 -0.71 -2.77 -11.13
CA ASP A 205 0.53 -2.56 -10.40
C ASP A 205 1.55 -3.65 -10.78
N PRO A 206 2.66 -3.31 -11.46
CA PRO A 206 3.65 -4.27 -11.94
C PRO A 206 4.62 -4.79 -10.87
N ALA A 207 4.53 -4.30 -9.64
CA ALA A 207 5.32 -4.71 -8.49
C ALA A 207 4.45 -4.59 -7.22
N CYS A 208 3.35 -5.34 -7.18
CA CYS A 208 2.21 -5.01 -6.34
C CYS A 208 2.40 -5.26 -4.85
N GLY A 209 3.37 -6.09 -4.45
CA GLY A 209 3.54 -6.50 -3.06
C GLY A 209 2.22 -7.03 -2.48
N THR A 210 1.81 -6.46 -1.35
CA THR A 210 0.52 -6.78 -0.69
C THR A 210 -0.69 -6.08 -1.32
N ALA A 211 -0.60 -5.61 -2.57
CA ALA A 211 -1.65 -4.94 -3.35
C ALA A 211 -2.17 -3.61 -2.77
N GLY A 212 -1.32 -2.86 -2.06
CA GLY A 212 -1.72 -1.61 -1.38
C GLY A 212 -2.28 -0.54 -2.32
N PHE A 213 -1.68 -0.33 -3.50
CA PHE A 213 -2.20 0.62 -4.50
C PHE A 213 -3.55 0.19 -5.08
N LEU A 214 -3.73 -1.11 -5.35
CA LEU A 214 -4.99 -1.64 -5.89
C LEU A 214 -6.11 -1.49 -4.87
N LEU A 215 -5.82 -1.76 -3.60
CA LEU A 215 -6.77 -1.56 -2.50
C LEU A 215 -7.14 -0.07 -2.33
N ALA A 216 -6.16 0.83 -2.35
CA ALA A 216 -6.42 2.26 -2.24
C ALA A 216 -7.24 2.78 -3.45
N ALA A 217 -6.96 2.28 -4.66
CA ALA A 217 -7.77 2.57 -5.83
C ALA A 217 -9.23 2.06 -5.68
N LEU A 218 -9.42 0.87 -5.10
CA LEU A 218 -10.76 0.37 -4.75
C LEU A 218 -11.47 1.31 -3.77
N LYS A 219 -10.82 1.67 -2.66
CA LYS A 219 -11.39 2.59 -1.65
C LYS A 219 -11.73 3.95 -2.27
N TYR A 220 -10.88 4.47 -3.15
CA TYR A 220 -11.14 5.71 -3.89
C TYR A 220 -12.37 5.58 -4.78
N ILE A 221 -12.47 4.53 -5.60
CA ILE A 221 -13.62 4.29 -6.48
C ILE A 221 -14.90 4.15 -5.65
N ILE A 222 -14.89 3.36 -4.58
CA ILE A 222 -16.04 3.19 -3.67
C ILE A 222 -16.52 4.56 -3.19
N THR A 223 -15.60 5.41 -2.72
CA THR A 223 -15.90 6.74 -2.20
C THR A 223 -16.66 7.61 -3.20
N GLN A 224 -16.36 7.50 -4.51
CA GLN A 224 -17.08 8.25 -5.56
C GLN A 224 -18.56 7.83 -5.70
N PHE A 225 -18.90 6.62 -5.24
CA PHE A 225 -20.27 6.09 -5.25
C PHE A 225 -20.86 5.97 -3.85
N THR A 226 -20.33 6.74 -2.91
CA THR A 226 -20.84 6.80 -1.53
C THR A 226 -21.69 8.05 -1.32
N SER A 227 -22.81 7.93 -0.59
CA SER A 227 -23.55 9.09 -0.07
C SER A 227 -22.81 9.77 1.06
N ASP A 228 -22.92 11.10 1.15
CA ASP A 228 -22.15 11.92 2.10
C ASP A 228 -22.30 11.46 3.55
N THR A 229 -23.45 10.89 3.91
CA THR A 229 -23.73 10.26 5.23
C THR A 229 -22.74 9.15 5.60
N TYR A 230 -22.17 8.48 4.61
CA TYR A 230 -21.24 7.35 4.79
C TYR A 230 -19.79 7.72 4.45
N ILE A 231 -19.49 9.00 4.21
CA ILE A 231 -18.13 9.50 3.96
C ILE A 231 -17.57 10.09 5.26
N SER A 232 -16.37 9.67 5.63
CA SER A 232 -15.65 10.17 6.81
C SER A 232 -14.17 10.29 6.53
N LYS A 233 -13.44 11.08 7.33
CA LYS A 233 -11.98 11.13 7.25
C LYS A 233 -11.35 9.83 7.77
N ASP A 234 -10.35 9.33 7.08
CA ASP A 234 -9.49 8.23 7.53
C ASP A 234 -8.33 8.71 8.42
N ASP A 235 -7.48 7.76 8.85
CA ASP A 235 -6.30 8.00 9.71
C ASP A 235 -5.27 8.97 9.08
N ASN A 236 -5.34 9.19 7.77
CA ASN A 236 -4.43 10.06 7.02
C ASN A 236 -5.12 11.34 6.53
N GLY A 237 -6.35 11.59 6.98
CA GLY A 237 -7.11 12.81 6.72
C GLY A 237 -7.84 12.86 5.37
N PHE A 238 -7.85 11.76 4.60
CA PHE A 238 -8.57 11.68 3.33
C PHE A 238 -10.03 11.28 3.54
N MET A 239 -10.91 11.76 2.67
CA MET A 239 -12.31 11.38 2.70
C MET A 239 -12.48 9.97 2.11
N ARG A 240 -13.08 9.06 2.87
CA ARG A 240 -13.34 7.67 2.47
C ARG A 240 -14.78 7.29 2.73
N GLY A 241 -15.39 6.65 1.74
CA GLY A 241 -16.72 6.07 1.84
C GLY A 241 -16.66 4.65 2.36
N SER A 242 -17.53 4.31 3.32
CA SER A 242 -17.57 2.95 3.90
C SER A 242 -18.40 1.95 3.10
N MET A 243 -19.14 2.41 2.09
CA MET A 243 -19.94 1.57 1.21
C MET A 243 -20.22 2.28 -0.12
N ALA A 244 -20.46 1.52 -1.18
CA ALA A 244 -20.85 2.06 -2.48
C ALA A 244 -22.39 2.02 -2.65
N ASP A 245 -23.13 2.76 -1.82
CA ASP A 245 -24.62 2.74 -1.82
C ASP A 245 -25.24 3.32 -3.09
N LYS A 246 -24.53 4.24 -3.77
CA LYS A 246 -24.96 4.78 -5.08
C LYS A 246 -24.60 3.86 -6.25
N LEU A 247 -23.79 2.81 -6.03
CA LEU A 247 -23.45 1.83 -7.06
C LEU A 247 -24.55 0.77 -7.15
N VAL A 248 -25.61 1.05 -7.90
CA VAL A 248 -26.79 0.16 -7.99
C VAL A 248 -26.70 -0.83 -9.14
N SER A 249 -26.04 -0.46 -10.24
CA SER A 249 -25.93 -1.29 -11.46
C SER A 249 -25.19 -2.62 -11.20
N THR A 250 -25.81 -3.74 -11.57
CA THR A 250 -25.21 -5.08 -11.50
C THR A 250 -23.99 -5.19 -12.40
N ALA A 251 -24.07 -4.70 -13.64
CA ALA A 251 -22.94 -4.69 -14.58
C ALA A 251 -21.76 -3.87 -14.04
N ALA A 252 -22.04 -2.74 -13.39
CA ALA A 252 -21.02 -1.89 -12.78
C ALA A 252 -20.33 -2.59 -11.59
N LYS A 253 -21.09 -3.32 -10.77
CA LYS A 253 -20.55 -4.16 -9.69
C LYS A 253 -19.70 -5.29 -10.25
N GLU A 254 -20.17 -6.00 -11.26
CA GLU A 254 -19.43 -7.10 -11.91
C GLU A 254 -18.11 -6.60 -12.51
N GLN A 255 -18.13 -5.44 -13.17
CA GLN A 255 -16.94 -4.82 -13.72
C GLN A 255 -15.90 -4.50 -12.63
N LEU A 256 -16.35 -3.93 -11.50
CA LEU A 256 -15.49 -3.68 -10.35
C LEU A 256 -14.86 -4.97 -9.81
N GLN A 257 -15.64 -6.06 -9.78
CA GLN A 257 -15.25 -7.35 -9.20
C GLN A 257 -14.30 -8.18 -10.07
N LYS A 258 -14.43 -8.12 -11.40
CA LYS A 258 -13.73 -9.04 -12.31
C LYS A 258 -12.65 -8.40 -13.18
N ASP A 259 -12.86 -7.17 -13.64
CA ASP A 259 -12.04 -6.58 -14.71
C ASP A 259 -11.42 -5.23 -14.37
N THR A 260 -11.21 -4.97 -13.07
CA THR A 260 -10.66 -3.68 -12.61
C THR A 260 -9.23 -3.77 -12.08
N PHE A 261 -8.91 -4.73 -11.21
CA PHE A 261 -7.63 -4.76 -10.47
C PHE A 261 -6.69 -5.87 -10.95
N TYR A 262 -5.49 -5.48 -11.37
CA TYR A 262 -4.45 -6.36 -11.90
C TYR A 262 -3.15 -6.13 -11.15
N GLY A 263 -2.53 -7.18 -10.63
CA GLY A 263 -1.29 -7.06 -9.85
C GLY A 263 -0.27 -8.11 -10.27
N PHE A 264 0.99 -7.74 -10.24
CA PHE A 264 2.09 -8.65 -10.57
C PHE A 264 3.20 -8.52 -9.55
N ASP A 265 3.72 -9.66 -9.10
CA ASP A 265 4.86 -9.74 -8.21
C ASP A 265 5.66 -11.03 -8.47
N ILE A 266 6.92 -11.04 -8.06
CA ILE A 266 7.82 -12.19 -8.19
C ILE A 266 7.95 -12.97 -6.88
N ASP A 267 7.44 -12.46 -5.75
CA ASP A 267 7.38 -13.19 -4.49
C ASP A 267 6.00 -13.86 -4.33
N PRO A 268 5.92 -15.20 -4.35
CA PRO A 268 4.66 -15.92 -4.15
C PRO A 268 3.95 -15.58 -2.83
N THR A 269 4.71 -15.21 -1.80
CA THR A 269 4.16 -14.77 -0.51
C THR A 269 3.41 -13.45 -0.67
N MET A 270 4.00 -12.48 -1.39
CA MET A 270 3.36 -11.20 -1.68
C MET A 270 2.10 -11.39 -2.52
N ILE A 271 2.14 -12.27 -3.52
CA ILE A 271 0.97 -12.64 -4.32
C ILE A 271 -0.17 -13.14 -3.43
N ARG A 272 0.12 -14.10 -2.53
CA ARG A 272 -0.89 -14.63 -1.60
C ARG A 272 -1.46 -13.55 -0.68
N LEU A 273 -0.60 -12.73 -0.07
CA LEU A 273 -1.03 -11.66 0.82
C LEU A 273 -1.85 -10.60 0.05
N GLY A 274 -1.45 -10.22 -1.16
CA GLY A 274 -2.18 -9.27 -2.00
C GLY A 274 -3.54 -9.79 -2.46
N LEU A 275 -3.62 -11.07 -2.89
CA LEU A 275 -4.89 -11.74 -3.22
C LEU A 275 -5.84 -11.71 -2.02
N MET A 276 -5.36 -12.18 -0.87
CA MET A 276 -6.17 -12.21 0.35
C MET A 276 -6.53 -10.79 0.80
N ASN A 277 -5.66 -9.80 0.61
CA ASN A 277 -5.97 -8.40 0.93
C ASN A 277 -7.20 -7.90 0.18
N LEU A 278 -7.21 -8.05 -1.15
CA LEU A 278 -8.35 -7.61 -1.96
C LEU A 278 -9.62 -8.42 -1.65
N MET A 279 -9.49 -9.73 -1.41
CA MET A 279 -10.63 -10.59 -1.03
C MET A 279 -11.24 -10.21 0.32
N MET A 280 -10.40 -9.87 1.30
CA MET A 280 -10.86 -9.37 2.60
C MET A 280 -11.64 -8.06 2.48
N HIS A 281 -11.30 -7.24 1.48
CA HIS A 281 -12.02 -6.01 1.14
C HIS A 281 -13.16 -6.21 0.13
N GLY A 282 -13.58 -7.46 -0.09
CA GLY A 282 -14.79 -7.79 -0.84
C GLY A 282 -14.59 -7.89 -2.36
N ILE A 283 -13.36 -8.01 -2.85
CA ILE A 283 -13.10 -8.37 -4.25
C ILE A 283 -13.08 -9.88 -4.41
N GLU A 284 -14.02 -10.43 -5.16
CA GLU A 284 -14.19 -11.88 -5.29
C GLU A 284 -13.09 -12.53 -6.15
N ASN A 285 -12.72 -11.87 -7.26
CA ASN A 285 -11.79 -12.43 -8.26
C ASN A 285 -10.66 -11.46 -8.61
N PRO A 286 -9.78 -11.10 -7.66
CA PRO A 286 -8.65 -10.23 -7.94
C PRO A 286 -7.66 -10.91 -8.91
N LYS A 287 -7.20 -10.18 -9.93
CA LYS A 287 -6.22 -10.68 -10.93
C LYS A 287 -4.79 -10.35 -10.52
N ILE A 288 -4.36 -10.89 -9.39
CA ILE A 288 -2.97 -10.78 -8.94
C ILE A 288 -2.25 -12.08 -9.29
N ASP A 289 -1.19 -12.04 -10.10
CA ASP A 289 -0.48 -13.24 -10.55
C ASP A 289 1.04 -13.12 -10.40
N TYR A 290 1.70 -14.27 -10.27
CA TYR A 290 3.14 -14.37 -10.30
C TYR A 290 3.65 -14.02 -11.70
N SER A 291 4.42 -12.95 -11.81
CA SER A 291 5.05 -12.57 -13.06
C SER A 291 6.23 -11.65 -12.83
N ASP A 292 7.38 -11.96 -13.45
CA ASP A 292 8.43 -10.98 -13.66
C ASP A 292 8.02 -10.06 -14.81
N THR A 293 7.54 -8.87 -14.46
CA THR A 293 7.06 -7.89 -15.43
C THR A 293 8.18 -7.31 -16.29
N LEU A 294 9.45 -7.38 -15.87
CA LEU A 294 10.58 -6.92 -16.70
C LEU A 294 11.06 -8.00 -17.67
N SER A 295 10.57 -9.23 -17.54
CA SER A 295 11.03 -10.37 -18.34
C SER A 295 10.55 -10.34 -19.80
N LYS A 296 11.25 -11.08 -20.65
CA LYS A 296 10.86 -11.41 -22.05
C LYS A 296 9.53 -12.14 -22.20
N HIS A 297 9.02 -12.74 -21.12
CA HIS A 297 7.76 -13.49 -21.15
C HIS A 297 6.53 -12.63 -20.87
N TYR A 298 6.72 -11.44 -20.28
CA TYR A 298 5.61 -10.53 -20.00
C TYR A 298 5.13 -9.80 -21.26
N ASN A 299 3.83 -9.86 -21.54
CA ASN A 299 3.23 -9.30 -22.76
C ASN A 299 1.84 -8.69 -22.51
N GLU A 300 1.78 -7.63 -21.72
CA GLU A 300 0.54 -6.86 -21.49
C GLU A 300 0.66 -5.38 -21.86
N ASP A 301 1.35 -5.12 -22.98
CA ASP A 301 1.54 -3.76 -23.49
C ASP A 301 0.21 -3.15 -23.96
N GLY A 302 -0.10 -1.91 -23.56
CA GLY A 302 -1.27 -1.18 -24.02
C GLY A 302 -2.61 -1.61 -23.42
N HIS A 303 -2.62 -2.38 -22.34
CA HIS A 303 -3.84 -2.96 -21.77
C HIS A 303 -4.51 -2.07 -20.69
N TYR A 304 -3.73 -1.18 -20.06
CA TYR A 304 -4.13 -0.55 -18.80
C TYR A 304 -4.50 0.93 -18.94
N HIS A 305 -5.57 1.31 -18.25
CA HIS A 305 -6.02 2.70 -18.16
C HIS A 305 -5.20 3.46 -17.13
N VAL A 306 -4.90 2.78 -16.02
CA VAL A 306 -4.17 3.32 -14.89
C VAL A 306 -3.07 2.35 -14.50
N VAL A 307 -1.88 2.87 -14.22
CA VAL A 307 -0.81 2.11 -13.56
C VAL A 307 -0.37 2.86 -12.31
N LEU A 308 -0.43 2.20 -11.15
CA LEU A 308 0.00 2.74 -9.86
C LEU A 308 1.11 1.85 -9.34
N ALA A 309 2.28 2.40 -9.04
CA ALA A 309 3.42 1.56 -8.69
C ALA A 309 4.41 2.23 -7.73
N ASN A 310 5.01 1.42 -6.87
CA ASN A 310 6.26 1.71 -6.19
C ASN A 310 7.26 0.58 -6.50
N PRO A 311 7.92 0.61 -7.67
CA PRO A 311 8.86 -0.43 -8.05
C PRO A 311 10.10 -0.47 -7.14
N PRO A 312 10.84 -1.58 -7.12
CA PRO A 312 12.10 -1.67 -6.39
C PRO A 312 13.07 -0.54 -6.74
N PHE A 313 13.63 0.14 -5.72
CA PHE A 313 14.50 1.31 -5.91
C PHE A 313 15.89 1.01 -6.47
N THR A 314 16.34 -0.23 -6.37
CA THR A 314 17.62 -0.68 -6.92
C THR A 314 17.54 -2.16 -7.28
N GLY A 315 18.31 -2.55 -8.28
CA GLY A 315 18.37 -3.92 -8.76
C GLY A 315 19.12 -3.97 -10.08
N SER A 316 19.60 -5.16 -10.43
CA SER A 316 20.22 -5.42 -11.72
C SER A 316 19.68 -6.72 -12.27
N LEU A 317 19.27 -6.72 -13.53
CA LEU A 317 18.84 -7.92 -14.26
C LEU A 317 19.88 -8.38 -15.27
N ASP A 318 19.81 -9.66 -15.62
CA ASP A 318 20.58 -10.22 -16.73
C ASP A 318 19.98 -9.78 -18.06
N LYS A 319 20.83 -9.29 -18.99
CA LYS A 319 20.36 -8.76 -20.28
C LYS A 319 19.52 -9.76 -21.09
N GLY A 320 19.78 -11.07 -20.96
CA GLY A 320 19.03 -12.12 -21.67
C GLY A 320 17.62 -12.39 -21.13
N GLU A 321 17.30 -11.86 -19.95
CA GLU A 321 15.97 -11.97 -19.35
C GLU A 321 15.11 -10.73 -19.59
N ILE A 322 15.72 -9.57 -19.86
CA ILE A 322 15.02 -8.30 -20.11
C ILE A 322 14.12 -8.41 -21.34
N ASN A 323 12.93 -7.80 -21.25
CA ASN A 323 11.98 -7.77 -22.34
C ASN A 323 12.59 -7.16 -23.62
N PRO A 324 12.59 -7.90 -24.75
CA PRO A 324 13.26 -7.46 -25.98
C PRO A 324 12.56 -6.27 -26.66
N THR A 325 11.34 -5.91 -26.23
CA THR A 325 10.65 -4.73 -26.76
C THR A 325 11.12 -3.43 -26.11
N PHE A 326 11.94 -3.49 -25.07
CA PHE A 326 12.50 -2.33 -24.40
C PHE A 326 13.57 -1.65 -25.26
N THR A 327 13.60 -0.33 -25.19
CA THR A 327 14.50 0.56 -25.93
C THR A 327 15.63 1.08 -25.05
N LEU A 328 15.46 1.07 -23.72
CA LEU A 328 16.51 1.43 -22.78
C LEU A 328 17.58 0.32 -22.69
N ASP A 329 18.81 0.62 -23.11
CA ASP A 329 19.97 -0.26 -22.91
C ASP A 329 20.53 -0.10 -21.49
N THR A 330 19.92 -0.77 -20.52
CA THR A 330 20.35 -0.79 -19.13
C THR A 330 19.96 -2.09 -18.43
N ARG A 331 20.65 -2.40 -17.33
CA ARG A 331 20.28 -3.50 -16.41
C ARG A 331 19.56 -3.00 -15.15
N LYS A 332 19.52 -1.69 -14.96
CA LYS A 332 18.99 -1.02 -13.77
C LYS A 332 17.48 -1.12 -13.71
N THR A 333 16.95 -1.85 -12.74
CA THR A 333 15.51 -2.12 -12.62
C THR A 333 14.71 -0.83 -12.47
N GLU A 334 15.23 0.16 -11.76
CA GLU A 334 14.56 1.45 -11.52
C GLU A 334 14.25 2.21 -12.82
N LEU A 335 15.06 2.02 -13.87
CA LEU A 335 14.83 2.61 -15.19
C LEU A 335 13.96 1.73 -16.08
N LEU A 336 14.16 0.41 -16.02
CA LEU A 336 13.38 -0.55 -16.80
C LEU A 336 11.89 -0.52 -16.40
N PHE A 337 11.59 -0.27 -15.12
CA PHE A 337 10.20 -0.11 -14.67
C PHE A 337 9.51 1.14 -15.24
N ILE A 338 10.24 2.23 -15.50
CA ILE A 338 9.66 3.41 -16.18
C ILE A 338 9.18 3.02 -17.59
N GLU A 339 10.03 2.32 -18.35
CA GLU A 339 9.66 1.86 -19.69
C GLU A 339 8.54 0.79 -19.64
N ARG A 340 8.56 -0.13 -18.66
CA ARG A 340 7.49 -1.11 -18.45
C ARG A 340 6.15 -0.43 -18.21
N ILE A 341 6.09 0.51 -17.27
CA ILE A 341 4.87 1.24 -16.92
C ILE A 341 4.35 2.00 -18.15
N TYR A 342 5.24 2.69 -18.86
CA TYR A 342 4.91 3.33 -20.14
C TYR A 342 4.30 2.34 -21.15
N LYS A 343 4.89 1.16 -21.31
CA LYS A 343 4.41 0.14 -22.26
C LYS A 343 3.07 -0.46 -21.86
N MET A 344 2.85 -0.74 -20.57
CA MET A 344 1.59 -1.26 -20.02
C MET A 344 0.40 -0.33 -20.23
N LEU A 345 0.63 0.99 -20.17
CA LEU A 345 -0.41 1.97 -20.42
C LEU A 345 -0.93 1.89 -21.86
N ARG A 346 -2.25 1.91 -22.02
CA ARG A 346 -2.91 2.21 -23.29
C ARG A 346 -2.70 3.69 -23.67
N LYS A 347 -2.95 4.07 -24.92
CA LYS A 347 -2.95 5.49 -25.33
C LYS A 347 -3.98 6.27 -24.49
N GLY A 348 -3.57 7.38 -23.89
CA GLY A 348 -4.39 8.17 -22.96
C GLY A 348 -4.51 7.57 -21.54
N GLY A 349 -3.86 6.45 -21.25
CA GLY A 349 -3.74 5.93 -19.89
C GLY A 349 -2.79 6.77 -19.03
N THR A 350 -3.03 6.83 -17.72
CA THR A 350 -2.24 7.64 -16.77
C THR A 350 -1.54 6.75 -15.75
N ALA A 351 -0.27 7.02 -15.47
CA ALA A 351 0.46 6.40 -14.39
C ALA A 351 0.77 7.37 -13.26
N GLY A 352 0.76 6.83 -12.04
CA GLY A 352 1.45 7.40 -10.89
C GLY A 352 2.53 6.43 -10.44
N VAL A 353 3.78 6.85 -10.42
CA VAL A 353 4.91 5.99 -10.03
C VAL A 353 5.82 6.67 -9.03
N ILE A 354 6.29 5.90 -8.05
CA ILE A 354 7.32 6.33 -7.11
C ILE A 354 8.69 5.87 -7.61
N VAL A 355 9.65 6.77 -7.65
CA VAL A 355 11.03 6.48 -8.08
C VAL A 355 12.04 7.05 -7.09
N PRO A 356 13.26 6.48 -7.00
CA PRO A 356 14.36 7.15 -6.31
C PRO A 356 14.73 8.44 -7.05
N GLN A 357 15.07 9.51 -6.32
CA GLN A 357 15.36 10.81 -6.94
C GLN A 357 16.52 10.77 -7.94
N GLY A 358 17.43 9.80 -7.84
CA GLY A 358 18.50 9.61 -8.84
C GLY A 358 17.97 9.41 -10.27
N VAL A 359 16.73 8.94 -10.45
CA VAL A 359 16.08 8.87 -11.77
C VAL A 359 15.90 10.27 -12.38
N LEU A 360 15.70 11.29 -11.55
CA LEU A 360 15.41 12.66 -11.98
C LEU A 360 16.63 13.40 -12.56
N PHE A 361 17.84 13.13 -12.05
CA PHE A 361 19.07 13.86 -12.44
C PHE A 361 20.24 12.99 -12.89
N GLY A 362 20.12 11.66 -12.84
CA GLY A 362 21.22 10.78 -13.26
C GLY A 362 21.73 11.14 -14.65
N SER A 363 23.04 11.36 -14.79
CA SER A 363 23.67 11.82 -16.02
C SER A 363 24.01 10.71 -17.01
N GLY A 364 23.94 9.43 -16.59
CA GLY A 364 24.16 8.30 -17.47
C GLY A 364 23.15 8.24 -18.62
N LYS A 365 23.58 7.81 -19.80
CA LYS A 365 22.74 7.78 -21.02
C LYS A 365 21.35 7.17 -20.79
N ALA A 366 21.28 6.01 -20.13
CA ALA A 366 20.01 5.34 -19.85
C ALA A 366 19.06 6.16 -18.94
N PHE A 367 19.59 6.95 -18.01
CA PHE A 367 18.79 7.83 -17.16
C PHE A 367 18.17 8.96 -17.98
N VAL A 368 18.96 9.61 -18.83
CA VAL A 368 18.48 10.66 -19.74
C VAL A 368 17.43 10.10 -20.69
N GLU A 369 17.67 8.94 -21.30
CA GLU A 369 16.69 8.31 -22.20
C GLU A 369 15.40 7.90 -21.47
N ALA A 370 15.47 7.44 -20.22
CA ALA A 370 14.27 7.17 -19.43
C ALA A 370 13.45 8.44 -19.18
N ARG A 371 14.10 9.59 -18.91
CA ARG A 371 13.41 10.88 -18.78
C ARG A 371 12.84 11.38 -20.11
N LYS A 372 13.51 11.10 -21.23
CA LYS A 372 12.95 11.37 -22.56
C LYS A 372 11.68 10.58 -22.83
N ILE A 373 11.54 9.32 -22.39
CA ILE A 373 10.26 8.59 -22.49
C ILE A 373 9.13 9.38 -21.80
N LEU A 374 9.40 9.95 -20.62
CA LEU A 374 8.42 10.73 -19.86
C LEU A 374 8.07 12.08 -20.53
N VAL A 375 9.07 12.80 -21.05
CA VAL A 375 8.89 14.17 -21.58
C VAL A 375 8.47 14.18 -23.05
N GLU A 376 8.95 13.22 -23.85
CA GLU A 376 8.75 13.18 -25.30
C GLU A 376 7.62 12.25 -25.73
N GLN A 377 7.41 11.14 -25.02
CA GLN A 377 6.40 10.13 -25.40
C GLN A 377 5.15 10.15 -24.52
N CYS A 378 5.17 10.95 -23.46
CA CYS A 378 4.06 11.16 -22.54
C CYS A 378 3.79 12.66 -22.34
N GLU A 379 2.64 12.95 -21.74
CA GLU A 379 2.39 14.18 -21.00
C GLU A 379 2.82 13.96 -19.56
N LEU A 380 4.03 14.39 -19.19
CA LEU A 380 4.50 14.44 -17.81
C LEU A 380 3.80 15.61 -17.10
N LYS A 381 2.89 15.28 -16.18
CA LYS A 381 2.03 16.25 -15.50
C LYS A 381 2.67 16.82 -14.25
N ALA A 382 3.32 15.96 -13.47
CA ALA A 382 3.90 16.35 -12.20
C ALA A 382 5.16 15.57 -11.81
N VAL A 383 6.05 16.27 -11.11
CA VAL A 383 7.19 15.72 -10.36
C VAL A 383 7.09 16.24 -8.94
N ILE A 384 6.85 15.35 -7.98
CA ILE A 384 6.71 15.71 -6.56
C ILE A 384 7.87 15.06 -5.79
N THR A 385 8.83 15.86 -5.33
CA THR A 385 9.97 15.35 -4.57
C THR A 385 9.55 15.10 -3.12
N MET A 386 9.96 13.96 -2.57
CA MET A 386 9.70 13.56 -1.19
C MET A 386 11.02 13.52 -0.39
N PRO A 387 11.02 13.98 0.88
CA PRO A 387 12.23 14.07 1.67
C PRO A 387 12.80 12.68 2.01
N SER A 388 14.10 12.60 2.30
CA SER A 388 14.69 11.38 2.83
C SER A 388 14.05 11.04 4.18
N GLY A 389 13.67 9.77 4.35
CA GLY A 389 12.97 9.31 5.55
C GLY A 389 11.49 8.98 5.37
N VAL A 390 10.85 9.39 4.27
CA VAL A 390 9.45 8.99 3.96
C VAL A 390 9.29 7.47 3.88
N PHE A 391 10.35 6.72 3.56
CA PHE A 391 10.35 5.26 3.49
C PHE A 391 11.13 4.59 4.63
N LYS A 392 11.54 5.33 5.66
CA LYS A 392 12.16 4.71 6.83
C LYS A 392 11.14 3.91 7.64
N PRO A 393 11.57 2.81 8.30
CA PRO A 393 12.96 2.30 8.37
C PRO A 393 13.42 1.47 7.15
N TYR A 394 12.59 1.24 6.13
CA TYR A 394 12.93 0.37 4.99
C TYR A 394 13.98 0.97 4.06
N ALA A 395 13.84 2.25 3.73
CA ALA A 395 14.74 2.95 2.81
C ALA A 395 15.01 4.38 3.30
N GLY A 396 16.29 4.75 3.33
CA GLY A 396 16.74 6.10 3.64
C GLY A 396 16.85 7.02 2.41
N VAL A 397 16.70 6.49 1.20
CA VAL A 397 16.86 7.26 -0.04
C VAL A 397 15.72 8.26 -0.22
N ALA A 398 16.04 9.43 -0.75
CA ALA A 398 15.03 10.39 -1.19
C ALA A 398 14.33 9.88 -2.45
N THR A 399 13.03 10.12 -2.55
CA THR A 399 12.16 9.59 -3.60
C THR A 399 11.34 10.70 -4.23
N ALA A 400 10.65 10.39 -5.33
CA ALA A 400 9.73 11.31 -5.99
C ALA A 400 8.55 10.56 -6.58
N ILE A 401 7.40 11.24 -6.66
CA ILE A 401 6.23 10.80 -7.41
C ILE A 401 6.29 11.43 -8.80
N LEU A 402 6.08 10.60 -9.83
CA LEU A 402 5.89 11.03 -11.21
C LEU A 402 4.45 10.71 -11.65
N ILE A 403 3.76 11.72 -12.21
CA ILE A 403 2.42 11.54 -12.80
C ILE A 403 2.54 11.82 -14.30
N PHE A 404 2.18 10.84 -15.14
CA PHE A 404 2.24 11.02 -16.60
C PHE A 404 1.16 10.27 -17.36
N THR A 405 0.78 10.78 -18.53
CA THR A 405 -0.21 10.17 -19.42
C THR A 405 0.42 9.79 -20.75
N LYS A 406 0.24 8.53 -21.19
CA LYS A 406 0.83 8.03 -22.44
C LYS A 406 0.23 8.72 -23.66
N ALA A 407 1.10 9.09 -24.60
CA ALA A 407 0.73 9.72 -25.87
C ALA A 407 0.03 11.09 -25.75
N GLY A 408 0.29 11.83 -24.66
CA GLY A 408 0.04 13.27 -24.58
C GLY A 408 1.32 14.07 -24.88
N ALA A 409 1.19 15.38 -25.14
CA ALA A 409 2.32 16.26 -25.35
C ALA A 409 2.66 16.97 -24.03
N THR A 410 3.88 16.78 -23.52
CA THR A 410 4.37 17.58 -22.39
C THR A 410 4.59 19.01 -22.86
N GLU A 411 3.81 19.95 -22.33
CA GLU A 411 4.05 21.39 -22.53
C GLU A 411 4.67 22.01 -21.27
N ASN A 412 4.14 21.63 -20.11
CA ASN A 412 4.40 22.22 -18.82
C ASN A 412 4.35 21.12 -17.77
N VAL A 413 5.36 21.08 -16.90
CA VAL A 413 5.46 20.09 -15.82
C VAL A 413 5.33 20.80 -14.47
N TRP A 414 4.43 20.33 -13.62
CA TRP A 414 4.26 20.88 -12.27
C TRP A 414 5.24 20.23 -11.28
N PHE A 415 6.07 21.04 -10.66
CA PHE A 415 7.05 20.62 -9.65
C PHE A 415 6.54 20.99 -8.26
N TYR A 416 6.66 20.08 -7.29
CA TYR A 416 6.33 20.32 -5.88
C TYR A 416 7.39 19.71 -4.96
N GLU A 417 7.86 20.48 -3.98
CA GLU A 417 8.77 20.01 -2.94
C GLU A 417 8.01 19.65 -1.67
N MET A 418 7.86 18.36 -1.35
CA MET A 418 7.26 17.95 -0.08
C MET A 418 8.22 18.24 1.07
N LYS A 419 7.77 19.04 2.05
CA LYS A 419 8.53 19.35 3.26
C LYS A 419 8.40 18.25 4.30
N ASN A 420 7.20 17.73 4.49
CA ASN A 420 6.94 16.59 5.35
C ASN A 420 5.64 15.87 4.94
N ASP A 421 5.54 14.59 5.30
CA ASP A 421 4.40 13.72 4.98
C ASP A 421 3.50 13.48 6.20
N GLY A 422 3.57 14.37 7.19
CA GLY A 422 2.83 14.26 8.45
C GLY A 422 3.43 13.27 9.45
N ARG A 423 4.63 12.73 9.23
CA ARG A 423 5.35 11.89 10.20
C ARG A 423 6.78 12.37 10.38
N SER A 424 7.40 12.05 11.51
CA SER A 424 8.84 12.29 11.69
C SER A 424 9.64 11.52 10.64
N LEU A 425 10.80 12.04 10.22
CA LEU A 425 11.64 11.44 9.18
C LEU A 425 12.75 10.53 9.76
N ASP A 426 12.55 10.08 11.01
CA ASP A 426 13.40 9.11 11.71
C ASP A 426 12.88 7.66 11.52
N ASP A 427 13.56 6.67 12.11
CA ASP A 427 13.15 5.26 11.93
C ASP A 427 11.85 4.90 12.68
N LYS A 428 11.43 5.72 13.65
CA LYS A 428 10.20 5.50 14.43
C LYS A 428 8.96 6.00 13.68
N ARG A 429 9.10 7.00 12.81
CA ARG A 429 8.02 7.57 11.99
C ARG A 429 6.79 7.97 12.82
N ASN A 430 7.04 8.66 13.94
CA ASN A 430 5.98 9.10 14.83
C ASN A 430 5.07 10.10 14.12
N GLU A 431 3.79 10.04 14.44
CA GLU A 431 2.80 11.00 13.99
C GLU A 431 3.13 12.40 14.51
N LEU A 432 3.02 13.40 13.63
CA LEU A 432 3.21 14.80 13.98
C LEU A 432 1.90 15.44 14.44
N PHE A 433 2.00 16.36 15.38
CA PHE A 433 0.85 17.10 15.90
C PHE A 433 1.18 18.59 15.91
N LYS A 434 0.18 19.41 15.59
CA LYS A 434 0.27 20.86 15.67
C LYS A 434 0.25 21.29 17.14
N SER A 435 0.59 22.56 17.39
CA SER A 435 0.61 23.13 18.75
C SER A 435 -0.76 23.08 19.46
N ASN A 436 -1.86 23.02 18.71
CA ASN A 436 -3.22 22.85 19.23
C ASN A 436 -3.60 21.38 19.52
N GLY A 437 -2.69 20.43 19.33
CA GLY A 437 -2.92 19.00 19.54
C GLY A 437 -3.59 18.28 18.38
N GLU A 438 -3.93 18.97 17.28
CA GLU A 438 -4.50 18.32 16.09
C GLU A 438 -3.42 17.56 15.30
N ARG A 439 -3.83 16.46 14.66
CA ARG A 439 -2.97 15.68 13.77
C ARG A 439 -2.45 16.57 12.61
N ASP A 440 -1.14 16.58 12.42
CA ASP A 440 -0.49 17.23 11.29
C ASP A 440 -0.25 16.24 10.15
N TYR A 441 -1.03 16.36 9.09
CA TYR A 441 -0.90 15.52 7.90
C TYR A 441 0.21 16.00 6.94
N GLY A 442 0.95 17.06 7.30
CA GLY A 442 1.97 17.63 6.43
C GLY A 442 1.38 18.15 5.12
N ASP A 443 2.10 17.90 4.03
CA ASP A 443 1.74 18.45 2.72
C ASP A 443 0.70 17.62 1.95
N LEU A 444 0.24 16.48 2.49
CA LEU A 444 -0.56 15.49 1.75
C LEU A 444 -1.79 16.11 1.07
N GLN A 445 -2.66 16.78 1.83
CA GLN A 445 -3.86 17.42 1.27
C GLN A 445 -3.51 18.67 0.47
N ASN A 446 -2.44 19.39 0.82
CA ASN A 446 -2.02 20.59 0.12
C ASN A 446 -1.57 20.28 -1.32
N ILE A 447 -0.76 19.23 -1.49
CA ILE A 447 -0.29 18.74 -2.80
C ILE A 447 -1.48 18.49 -3.73
N ILE A 448 -2.51 17.79 -3.24
CA ILE A 448 -3.71 17.47 -4.02
C ILE A 448 -4.47 18.75 -4.38
N ASN A 449 -4.69 19.63 -3.40
CA ASN A 449 -5.44 20.87 -3.61
C ASN A 449 -4.76 21.79 -4.62
N GLU A 450 -3.43 21.97 -4.53
CA GLU A 450 -2.67 22.81 -5.45
C GLU A 450 -2.54 22.18 -6.84
N PHE A 451 -2.34 20.86 -6.93
CA PHE A 451 -2.32 20.15 -8.21
C PHE A 451 -3.65 20.28 -8.96
N LYS A 452 -4.78 20.14 -8.25
CA LYS A 452 -6.13 20.25 -8.84
C LYS A 452 -6.51 21.66 -9.26
N LYS A 453 -5.96 22.70 -8.62
CA LYS A 453 -6.20 24.10 -9.01
C LYS A 453 -5.69 24.43 -10.42
N LYS A 454 -4.74 23.65 -10.95
CA LYS A 454 -4.12 23.86 -12.29
C LYS A 454 -3.61 25.29 -12.51
N LYS A 455 -3.29 26.02 -11.44
CA LYS A 455 -2.78 27.39 -11.56
C LYS A 455 -1.37 27.34 -12.15
N LYS A 456 -1.13 28.18 -13.15
CA LYS A 456 0.21 28.39 -13.73
C LYS A 456 1.08 29.25 -12.80
N ASN A 457 1.40 28.73 -11.62
CA ASN A 457 2.38 29.38 -10.75
C ASN A 457 3.78 29.20 -11.36
N THR A 458 4.45 30.30 -11.68
CA THR A 458 5.81 30.31 -12.23
C THR A 458 6.82 30.90 -11.25
N ASP A 459 6.38 31.30 -10.05
CA ASP A 459 7.24 31.85 -9.00
C ASP A 459 8.16 30.74 -8.44
N ARG A 460 9.45 30.83 -8.79
CA ARG A 460 10.50 29.84 -8.50
C ARG A 460 10.91 29.80 -7.03
N ILE A 461 10.47 30.76 -6.23
CA ILE A 461 10.74 30.82 -4.78
C ILE A 461 9.77 29.90 -4.01
N GLN A 462 8.59 29.67 -4.57
CA GLN A 462 7.55 28.90 -3.89
C GLN A 462 7.84 27.40 -3.86
N GLN A 463 7.12 26.72 -2.97
CA GLN A 463 7.20 25.28 -2.80
C GLN A 463 6.78 24.48 -4.05
N HIS A 464 6.01 25.10 -4.95
CA HIS A 464 5.62 24.50 -6.21
C HIS A 464 5.50 25.52 -7.35
N PHE A 465 5.90 25.11 -8.55
CA PHE A 465 5.87 25.93 -9.75
C PHE A 465 5.85 25.06 -11.02
N ILE A 466 5.58 25.67 -12.17
CA ILE A 466 5.51 24.99 -13.46
C ILE A 466 6.74 25.30 -14.33
N ILE A 467 7.33 24.26 -14.91
CA ILE A 467 8.45 24.36 -15.85
C ILE A 467 7.99 24.04 -17.27
N PRO A 468 8.23 24.92 -18.26
CA PRO A 468 8.01 24.62 -19.66
C PRO A 468 8.92 23.49 -20.14
N LYS A 469 8.43 22.64 -21.05
CA LYS A 469 9.22 21.55 -21.66
C LYS A 469 10.53 22.05 -22.26
N THR A 470 10.54 23.22 -22.90
CA THR A 470 11.73 23.78 -23.54
C THR A 470 12.89 23.94 -22.56
N GLU A 471 12.59 24.45 -21.35
CA GLU A 471 13.57 24.65 -20.28
C GLU A 471 14.10 23.29 -19.76
N ILE A 472 13.25 22.26 -19.69
CA ILE A 472 13.66 20.90 -19.32
C ILE A 472 14.62 20.32 -20.36
N VAL A 473 14.32 20.51 -21.66
CA VAL A 473 15.16 20.02 -22.76
C VAL A 473 16.52 20.73 -22.78
N GLU A 474 16.54 22.05 -22.54
CA GLU A 474 17.76 22.86 -22.43
C GLU A 474 18.64 22.46 -21.25
N ASN A 475 18.04 21.90 -20.19
CA ASN A 475 18.73 21.38 -19.00
C ASN A 475 18.93 19.86 -19.05
N ASP A 476 19.17 19.29 -20.24
CA ASP A 476 19.48 17.86 -20.44
C ASP A 476 18.45 16.89 -19.83
N TYR A 477 17.18 17.29 -19.87
CA TYR A 477 16.06 16.57 -19.28
C TYR A 477 16.17 16.37 -17.76
N ASP A 478 16.90 17.21 -17.02
CA ASP A 478 16.95 17.15 -15.56
C ASP A 478 15.57 17.48 -14.97
N LEU A 479 15.03 16.56 -14.17
CA LEU A 479 13.74 16.68 -13.50
C LEU A 479 13.90 16.95 -12.00
N SER A 480 15.01 17.54 -11.58
CA SER A 480 15.23 17.96 -10.19
C SER A 480 14.63 19.32 -9.95
N LEU A 481 13.79 19.43 -8.92
CA LEU A 481 13.19 20.71 -8.53
C LEU A 481 14.25 21.78 -8.21
N SER A 482 15.34 21.38 -7.55
CA SER A 482 16.45 22.27 -7.18
C SER A 482 17.16 22.90 -8.38
N LYS A 483 17.08 22.30 -9.58
CA LYS A 483 17.66 22.85 -10.79
C LYS A 483 17.00 24.16 -11.23
N TYR A 484 15.73 24.34 -10.86
CA TYR A 484 14.87 25.44 -11.31
C TYR A 484 14.45 26.38 -10.19
N LYS A 485 14.74 26.02 -8.93
CA LYS A 485 14.33 26.79 -7.76
C LYS A 485 15.24 28.00 -7.58
N GLU A 486 14.65 29.15 -7.27
CA GLU A 486 15.39 30.34 -6.87
C GLU A 486 15.51 30.37 -5.35
N GLU A 487 16.74 30.29 -4.85
CA GLU A 487 16.99 30.43 -3.41
C GLU A 487 17.02 31.92 -3.03
N VAL A 488 16.06 32.34 -2.21
CA VAL A 488 16.11 33.65 -1.56
C VAL A 488 17.08 33.55 -0.39
N TYR A 489 18.31 34.01 -0.58
CA TYR A 489 19.22 34.26 0.52
C TYR A 489 18.70 35.47 1.31
N GLU A 490 18.03 35.23 2.44
CA GLU A 490 17.92 36.25 3.46
C GLU A 490 19.30 36.44 4.08
N GLU A 491 19.90 37.62 3.89
CA GLU A 491 21.16 37.98 4.54
C GLU A 491 20.95 37.87 6.05
N VAL A 492 21.54 36.84 6.66
CA VAL A 492 21.56 36.69 8.11
C VAL A 492 22.38 37.85 8.66
N LYS A 493 21.71 38.93 9.06
CA LYS A 493 22.34 40.04 9.75
C LYS A 493 22.78 39.57 11.12
N TYR A 494 24.05 39.23 11.23
CA TYR A 494 24.70 39.05 12.52
C TYR A 494 24.85 40.42 13.20
N ASP A 495 24.62 40.45 14.51
CA ASP A 495 25.01 41.60 15.33
C ASP A 495 26.52 41.87 15.14
N LYS A 496 26.94 43.14 15.21
CA LYS A 496 28.36 43.44 15.11
C LYS A 496 29.09 42.73 16.26
N PRO A 497 30.31 42.20 16.06
CA PRO A 497 31.07 41.55 17.13
C PRO A 497 31.17 42.40 18.41
N LYS A 498 31.22 43.73 18.27
CA LYS A 498 31.20 44.68 19.40
C LYS A 498 29.94 44.59 20.26
N ASP A 499 28.77 44.42 19.64
CA ASP A 499 27.49 44.33 20.34
C ASP A 499 27.35 42.97 21.05
N ILE A 500 27.86 41.91 20.43
CA ILE A 500 27.98 40.57 21.06
C ILE A 500 28.92 40.63 22.27
N LEU A 501 30.11 41.23 22.12
CA LEU A 501 31.08 41.38 23.19
C LEU A 501 30.53 42.24 24.35
N THR A 502 29.77 43.29 24.03
CA THR A 502 29.15 44.15 25.06
C THR A 502 28.10 43.37 25.86
N ARG A 503 27.25 42.56 25.21
CA ARG A 503 26.31 41.68 25.92
C ARG A 503 27.04 40.64 26.78
N LEU A 504 28.12 40.04 26.28
CA LEU A 504 28.92 39.07 27.04
C LEU A 504 29.56 39.72 28.28
N SER A 505 30.16 40.90 28.15
CA SER A 505 30.71 41.62 29.29
C SER A 505 29.65 42.00 30.32
N ASN A 506 28.43 42.36 29.89
CA ASN A 506 27.34 42.64 30.82
C ASN A 506 26.90 41.39 31.59
N ILE A 507 26.76 40.25 30.90
CA ILE A 507 26.46 38.96 31.53
C ILE A 507 27.56 38.57 32.52
N GLU A 508 28.83 38.75 32.16
CA GLU A 508 29.97 38.48 33.03
C GLU A 508 29.95 39.36 34.29
N ASN A 509 29.63 40.65 34.14
CA ASN A 509 29.46 41.56 35.28
C ASN A 509 28.30 41.14 36.20
N GLU A 510 27.17 40.69 35.63
CA GLU A 510 26.05 40.15 36.42
C GLU A 510 26.44 38.88 37.18
N ILE A 511 27.20 37.98 36.54
CA ILE A 511 27.72 36.76 37.18
C ILE A 511 28.66 37.13 38.34
N VAL A 512 29.60 38.05 38.11
CA VAL A 512 30.55 38.51 39.14
C VAL A 512 29.79 39.12 40.32
N LYS A 513 28.82 40.00 40.05
CA LYS A 513 27.98 40.60 41.08
C LYS A 513 27.20 39.56 41.87
N GLY A 514 26.58 38.58 41.20
CA GLY A 514 25.87 37.50 41.86
C GLY A 514 26.78 36.62 42.72
N ILE A 515 28.04 36.41 42.32
CA ILE A 515 29.05 35.71 43.12
C ILE A 515 29.45 36.52 44.37
N GLU A 516 29.59 37.84 44.25
CA GLU A 516 29.88 38.71 45.39
C GLU A 516 28.72 38.73 46.40
N GLU A 517 27.48 38.88 45.93
CA GLU A 517 26.28 38.79 46.77
C GLU A 517 26.22 37.44 47.51
N LEU A 518 26.55 36.34 46.83
CA LEU A 518 26.63 35.00 47.44
C LEU A 518 27.73 34.91 48.50
N LYS A 519 28.88 35.57 48.30
CA LYS A 519 29.98 35.58 49.28
C LYS A 519 29.62 36.37 50.54
N GLU A 520 28.80 37.41 50.44
CA GLU A 520 28.34 38.18 51.61
C GLU A 520 27.32 37.41 52.49
N MET A 521 26.78 36.30 51.98
CA MET A 521 25.85 35.43 52.70
C MET A 521 26.55 34.34 53.55
N PHE A 522 27.86 34.20 53.46
CA PHE A 522 28.70 33.26 54.23
C PHE A 522 29.84 34.01 54.94
#